data_AF-M7ZJK0-F1
#
_entry.id   AF-M7ZJK0-F1
#
_cell.length_a   1.000
_cell.length_b   1.000
_cell.length_c   1.000
_cell.angle_alpha   90.00
_cell.angle_beta   90.00
_cell.angle_gamma   90.00
#
_symmetry.space_group_name_H-M   'P 1'
#
loop_
_entity.id
_entity.type
_entity.pdbx_description
1 polymer ?
#
loop_
_entity_poly.entity_id
_entity_poly.type
_entity_poly.pdbx_seq_one_letter_code
_entity_poly.pdbx_strand_id
1 'polypeptide(L)'
;MRYRDNWISTFSRLCGSYEEATSIKPMRYTDEPPPPFAGVGYANAVVIFSVKVTQLDDSLDWPLDVYGMVAARDSIDRNRNLLFNRTRDNCQRLTSWDASLLLTGPSRAVVIVDPVNYEVELKVKGDTPSEDKLLSLLVIEDKYYLPGDRRQGVHCHTYSSKLSTVEVTVGHLAKTVEATIAVQVVERSWPTGQLAITVDLLHDGMVPVTNNGAIEFSRCVVSVEADGELTLGVDVWQGDGKAVKYQRIPLWKLANGSI
;
A
#
# COMPACT_ATOMS: atom_id res chain seq x y z
N MET A 1 -14.81 -5.77 -18.23
CA MET A 1 -15.49 -7.09 -18.28
C MET A 1 -14.50 -8.23 -18.46
N ARG A 2 -13.69 -8.26 -19.54
CA ARG A 2 -12.80 -9.40 -19.86
C ARG A 2 -11.89 -9.93 -18.73
N TYR A 3 -11.32 -9.06 -17.88
CA TYR A 3 -10.44 -9.51 -16.78
C TYR A 3 -11.19 -10.27 -15.68
N ARG A 4 -12.29 -9.71 -15.17
CA ARG A 4 -13.11 -10.35 -14.11
C ARG A 4 -13.60 -11.72 -14.54
N ASP A 5 -14.11 -11.83 -15.76
CA ASP A 5 -14.62 -13.10 -16.30
C ASP A 5 -13.49 -14.15 -16.42
N ASN A 6 -12.30 -13.73 -16.87
CA ASN A 6 -11.12 -14.59 -16.93
C ASN A 6 -10.68 -15.04 -15.53
N TRP A 7 -10.62 -14.12 -14.58
CA TRP A 7 -10.28 -14.43 -13.19
C TRP A 7 -11.27 -15.44 -12.60
N ILE A 8 -12.57 -15.21 -12.78
CA ILE A 8 -13.62 -16.12 -12.28
C ILE A 8 -13.46 -17.49 -12.92
N SER A 9 -13.28 -17.55 -14.24
CA SER A 9 -13.10 -18.81 -14.94
C SER A 9 -11.87 -19.59 -14.48
N THR A 10 -10.79 -18.89 -14.12
CA THR A 10 -9.52 -19.51 -13.76
C THR A 10 -9.44 -19.88 -12.28
N PHE A 11 -9.92 -19.02 -11.39
CA PHE A 11 -9.59 -19.08 -9.96
C PHE A 11 -10.77 -19.29 -9.02
N SER A 12 -12.03 -19.05 -9.44
CA SER A 12 -13.19 -19.13 -8.51
C SER A 12 -13.40 -20.50 -7.85
N ARG A 13 -12.84 -21.58 -8.42
CA ARG A 13 -12.88 -22.94 -7.83
C ARG A 13 -11.84 -23.16 -6.74
N LEU A 14 -10.80 -22.32 -6.67
CA LEU A 14 -9.62 -22.48 -5.82
C LEU A 14 -9.43 -21.32 -4.84
N CYS A 15 -9.79 -20.11 -5.25
CA CYS A 15 -9.49 -18.86 -4.56
C CYS A 15 -10.78 -18.04 -4.47
N GLY A 16 -11.58 -18.27 -3.42
CA GLY A 16 -12.65 -17.37 -2.97
C GLY A 16 -13.56 -16.72 -4.04
N SER A 17 -14.13 -15.57 -3.68
CA SER A 17 -14.85 -14.71 -4.62
C SER A 17 -13.94 -13.66 -5.25
N TYR A 18 -14.26 -13.17 -6.45
CA TYR A 18 -13.46 -12.15 -7.11
C TYR A 18 -13.32 -10.90 -6.22
N GLU A 19 -14.39 -10.51 -5.55
CA GLU A 19 -14.43 -9.28 -4.76
C GLU A 19 -13.72 -9.38 -3.41
N GLU A 20 -13.29 -10.59 -3.03
CA GLU A 20 -12.75 -10.90 -1.71
C GLU A 20 -11.43 -10.17 -1.44
N ALA A 21 -11.34 -9.59 -0.24
CA ALA A 21 -10.09 -9.03 0.26
C ALA A 21 -9.23 -10.14 0.91
N THR A 22 -7.91 -9.97 0.88
CA THR A 22 -7.01 -10.91 1.56
C THR A 22 -7.32 -10.98 3.05
N SER A 23 -7.42 -12.20 3.59
CA SER A 23 -7.55 -12.44 5.03
C SER A 23 -6.20 -12.67 5.70
N ILE A 24 -5.13 -12.77 4.91
CA ILE A 24 -3.76 -12.95 5.39
C ILE A 24 -3.33 -11.68 6.14
N LYS A 25 -2.95 -11.86 7.39
CA LYS A 25 -2.49 -10.79 8.27
C LYS A 25 -1.00 -10.51 8.05
N PRO A 26 -0.53 -9.29 8.40
CA PRO A 26 0.89 -9.04 8.56
C PRO A 26 1.54 -10.08 9.47
N MET A 27 2.84 -10.32 9.31
CA MET A 27 3.63 -11.22 10.16
C MET A 27 3.16 -12.68 10.10
N ARG A 28 2.46 -13.10 9.04
CA ARG A 28 1.88 -14.46 8.94
C ARG A 28 2.89 -15.58 9.20
N TYR A 29 4.13 -15.38 8.78
CA TYR A 29 5.19 -16.38 8.86
C TYR A 29 6.27 -16.05 9.90
N THR A 30 6.00 -15.13 10.83
CA THR A 30 6.96 -14.75 11.88
C THR A 30 7.12 -15.86 12.92
N ASP A 31 6.00 -16.42 13.40
CA ASP A 31 6.01 -17.47 14.43
C ASP A 31 5.94 -18.89 13.84
N GLU A 32 5.33 -19.04 12.66
CA GLU A 32 5.16 -20.31 11.97
C GLU A 32 5.84 -20.24 10.59
N PRO A 33 6.91 -21.01 10.33
CA PRO A 33 7.56 -20.98 9.03
C PRO A 33 6.61 -21.48 7.93
N PRO A 34 6.80 -21.03 6.68
CA PRO A 34 6.00 -21.51 5.57
C PRO A 34 6.18 -23.04 5.39
N PRO A 35 5.16 -23.75 4.86
CA PRO A 35 5.24 -25.19 4.65
C PRO A 35 6.47 -25.60 3.82
N PRO A 36 7.14 -26.74 4.12
CA PRO A 36 8.41 -27.14 3.51
C PRO A 36 8.41 -27.26 1.97
N PHE A 37 7.25 -27.43 1.36
CA PHE A 37 7.08 -27.60 -0.10
C PHE A 37 6.93 -26.28 -0.86
N ALA A 38 6.76 -25.15 -0.17
CA ALA A 38 6.87 -23.83 -0.79
C ALA A 38 8.37 -23.52 -0.91
N GLY A 39 9.00 -23.85 -2.05
CA GLY A 39 10.44 -23.70 -2.31
C GLY A 39 11.05 -22.51 -1.53
N VAL A 40 11.73 -22.84 -0.45
CA VAL A 40 12.06 -21.91 0.64
C VAL A 40 13.23 -21.04 0.19
N GLY A 41 12.92 -20.00 -0.56
CA GLY A 41 13.84 -18.95 -0.96
C GLY A 41 13.17 -17.60 -0.76
N TYR A 42 13.97 -16.56 -0.56
CA TYR A 42 13.45 -15.20 -0.48
C TYR A 42 12.66 -14.88 -1.76
N ALA A 43 11.39 -14.52 -1.61
CA ALA A 43 10.55 -14.15 -2.73
C ALA A 43 10.80 -12.70 -3.13
N ASN A 44 10.65 -12.39 -4.41
CA ASN A 44 10.65 -11.01 -4.85
C ASN A 44 9.31 -10.36 -4.45
N ALA A 45 9.31 -9.06 -4.22
CA ALA A 45 8.10 -8.35 -3.83
C ALA A 45 8.02 -6.98 -4.49
N VAL A 46 6.80 -6.48 -4.59
CA VAL A 46 6.53 -5.09 -4.97
C VAL A 46 6.27 -4.26 -3.72
N VAL A 47 6.90 -3.09 -3.66
CA VAL A 47 6.54 -2.01 -2.74
C VAL A 47 5.73 -0.98 -3.49
N ILE A 48 4.51 -0.67 -3.03
CA ILE A 48 3.71 0.41 -3.61
C ILE A 48 4.01 1.70 -2.85
N PHE A 49 4.57 2.68 -3.55
CA PHE A 49 4.92 3.98 -2.97
C PHE A 49 3.74 4.94 -3.02
N SER A 50 3.13 5.11 -4.19
CA SER A 50 2.03 6.05 -4.37
C SER A 50 1.08 5.63 -5.48
N VAL A 51 -0.17 6.06 -5.35
CA VAL A 51 -1.16 6.08 -6.43
C VAL A 51 -1.67 7.51 -6.54
N LYS A 52 -1.58 8.11 -7.73
CA LYS A 52 -1.92 9.51 -7.96
C LYS A 52 -2.85 9.65 -9.14
N VAL A 53 -3.75 10.63 -9.08
CA VAL A 53 -4.54 11.07 -10.23
C VAL A 53 -3.80 12.23 -10.88
N THR A 54 -3.27 12.04 -12.09
CA THR A 54 -2.32 13.02 -12.69
C THR A 54 -2.94 13.87 -13.79
N GLN A 55 -4.00 13.41 -14.43
CA GLN A 55 -4.73 14.15 -15.46
C GLN A 55 -6.23 13.90 -15.31
N LEU A 56 -7.03 14.89 -15.65
CA LEU A 56 -8.48 14.81 -15.69
C LEU A 56 -8.97 15.06 -17.11
N ASP A 57 -10.11 14.47 -17.44
CA ASP A 57 -10.92 14.87 -18.59
C ASP A 57 -11.48 16.29 -18.38
N ASP A 58 -11.66 17.03 -19.48
CA ASP A 58 -12.13 18.43 -19.48
C ASP A 58 -13.51 18.64 -18.83
N SER A 59 -14.26 17.55 -18.57
CA SER A 59 -15.55 17.59 -17.86
C SER A 59 -15.46 17.59 -16.32
N LEU A 60 -14.25 17.61 -15.76
CA LEU A 60 -13.99 17.61 -14.32
C LEU A 60 -13.04 18.73 -13.92
N ASP A 61 -13.41 19.44 -12.86
CA ASP A 61 -12.58 20.48 -12.23
C ASP A 61 -12.13 20.03 -10.84
N TRP A 62 -10.92 20.44 -10.45
CA TRP A 62 -10.45 20.32 -9.08
C TRP A 62 -11.21 21.31 -8.17
N PRO A 63 -11.43 20.99 -6.89
CA PRO A 63 -11.09 19.73 -6.20
C PRO A 63 -12.13 18.62 -6.41
N LEU A 64 -11.69 17.36 -6.27
CA LEU A 64 -12.54 16.18 -6.43
C LEU A 64 -12.69 15.43 -5.09
N ASP A 65 -13.92 15.10 -4.71
CA ASP A 65 -14.17 14.18 -3.60
C ASP A 65 -14.21 12.73 -4.16
N VAL A 66 -13.12 12.00 -3.97
CA VAL A 66 -12.88 10.69 -4.60
C VAL A 66 -13.09 9.54 -3.61
N TYR A 67 -13.77 8.48 -4.06
CA TYR A 67 -13.97 7.25 -3.31
C TYR A 67 -13.87 6.02 -4.22
N GLY A 68 -13.88 4.82 -3.65
CA GLY A 68 -13.72 3.55 -4.35
C GLY A 68 -12.54 2.75 -3.82
N MET A 69 -11.89 1.96 -4.67
CA MET A 69 -10.77 1.11 -4.27
C MET A 69 -9.61 1.10 -5.25
N VAL A 70 -8.44 0.85 -4.69
CA VAL A 70 -7.24 0.40 -5.38
C VAL A 70 -6.73 -0.83 -4.66
N ALA A 71 -6.45 -1.91 -5.38
CA ALA A 71 -5.99 -3.17 -4.78
C ALA A 71 -4.87 -3.80 -5.62
N ALA A 72 -3.91 -4.44 -4.97
CA ALA A 72 -2.99 -5.37 -5.62
C ALA A 72 -3.51 -6.81 -5.49
N ARG A 73 -3.28 -7.63 -6.51
CA ARG A 73 -3.45 -9.08 -6.45
C ARG A 73 -2.16 -9.75 -6.87
N ASP A 74 -1.67 -10.61 -6.00
CA ASP A 74 -0.61 -11.55 -6.32
C ASP A 74 -1.15 -12.99 -6.35
N SER A 75 -0.26 -13.95 -6.51
CA SER A 75 -0.59 -15.37 -6.59
C SER A 75 -0.66 -16.08 -5.25
N ILE A 76 -0.47 -15.38 -4.12
CA ILE A 76 -0.50 -16.02 -2.79
C ILE A 76 -1.91 -16.52 -2.47
N ASP A 77 -2.91 -15.65 -2.62
CA ASP A 77 -4.33 -16.00 -2.41
C ASP A 77 -5.25 -15.48 -3.52
N ARG A 78 -4.72 -14.74 -4.51
CA ARG A 78 -5.47 -14.08 -5.60
C ARG A 78 -6.54 -13.09 -5.13
N ASN A 79 -6.63 -12.81 -3.84
CA ASN A 79 -7.59 -11.87 -3.25
C ASN A 79 -7.07 -10.43 -3.33
N ARG A 80 -7.94 -9.45 -3.13
CA ARG A 80 -7.59 -8.03 -3.11
C ARG A 80 -6.78 -7.71 -1.86
N ASN A 81 -5.51 -7.41 -2.05
CA ASN A 81 -4.71 -6.71 -1.05
C ASN A 81 -4.97 -5.20 -1.21
N LEU A 82 -5.92 -4.69 -0.42
CA LEU A 82 -6.45 -3.33 -0.57
C LEU A 82 -5.36 -2.30 -0.23
N LEU A 83 -5.10 -1.39 -1.17
CA LEU A 83 -4.15 -0.28 -1.03
C LEU A 83 -4.87 1.01 -0.65
N PHE A 84 -6.03 1.24 -1.25
CA PHE A 84 -6.97 2.33 -0.95
C PHE A 84 -8.37 1.74 -0.95
N ASN A 85 -9.19 2.08 0.04
CA ASN A 85 -10.57 1.65 0.09
C ASN A 85 -11.41 2.66 0.87
N ARG A 86 -12.20 3.46 0.17
CA ARG A 86 -13.04 4.50 0.77
C ARG A 86 -14.47 4.39 0.25
N THR A 87 -15.42 4.51 1.16
CA THR A 87 -16.85 4.62 0.82
C THR A 87 -17.17 6.04 0.37
N ARG A 88 -18.34 6.22 -0.24
CA ARG A 88 -18.86 7.53 -0.66
C ARG A 88 -18.97 8.54 0.50
N ASP A 89 -19.32 8.05 1.70
CA ASP A 89 -19.47 8.89 2.89
C ASP A 89 -18.13 9.23 3.55
N ASN A 90 -17.07 8.48 3.21
CA ASN A 90 -15.70 8.72 3.66
C ASN A 90 -14.75 8.98 2.47
N CYS A 91 -15.18 9.79 1.51
CA CYS A 91 -14.36 10.17 0.36
C CYS A 91 -13.09 10.93 0.79
N GLN A 92 -12.06 10.87 -0.04
CA GLN A 92 -10.87 11.70 0.09
C GLN A 92 -10.98 12.88 -0.88
N ARG A 93 -10.77 14.10 -0.38
CA ARG A 93 -10.68 15.29 -1.23
C ARG A 93 -9.30 15.36 -1.87
N LEU A 94 -9.25 15.39 -3.19
CA LEU A 94 -8.05 15.57 -3.99
C LEU A 94 -8.05 16.98 -4.60
N THR A 95 -6.87 17.57 -4.74
CA THR A 95 -6.66 18.92 -5.28
C THR A 95 -5.61 18.89 -6.39
N SER A 96 -5.51 19.98 -7.15
CA SER A 96 -4.51 20.10 -8.23
C SER A 96 -3.05 20.01 -7.74
N TRP A 97 -2.78 20.34 -6.48
CA TRP A 97 -1.44 20.28 -5.87
C TRP A 97 -1.19 19.00 -5.07
N ASP A 98 -2.25 18.35 -4.61
CA ASP A 98 -2.17 17.06 -3.94
C ASP A 98 -3.30 16.13 -4.42
N ALA A 99 -2.95 15.33 -5.41
CA ALA A 99 -3.81 14.34 -6.04
C ALA A 99 -3.36 12.90 -5.71
N SER A 100 -2.62 12.72 -4.62
CA SER A 100 -2.17 11.40 -4.16
C SER A 100 -3.25 10.76 -3.30
N LEU A 101 -3.57 9.49 -3.56
CA LEU A 101 -4.46 8.72 -2.70
C LEU A 101 -3.75 8.39 -1.39
N LEU A 102 -4.44 8.56 -0.26
CA LEU A 102 -3.95 8.14 1.05
C LEU A 102 -4.07 6.62 1.14
N LEU A 103 -2.95 5.93 0.95
CA LEU A 103 -2.89 4.48 0.97
C LEU A 103 -2.93 3.96 2.41
N THR A 104 -3.82 3.01 2.67
CA THR A 104 -3.98 2.33 3.98
C THR A 104 -3.48 0.89 3.95
N GLY A 105 -2.82 0.50 2.87
CA GLY A 105 -2.28 -0.83 2.68
C GLY A 105 -0.97 -0.81 1.89
N PRO A 106 -0.46 -1.98 1.50
CA PRO A 106 -1.11 -3.28 1.62
C PRO A 106 -1.15 -3.84 3.07
N SER A 107 -2.00 -4.83 3.33
CA SER A 107 -2.07 -5.51 4.65
C SER A 107 -1.04 -6.61 4.83
N ARG A 108 -0.30 -6.95 3.77
CA ARG A 108 0.82 -7.91 3.73
C ARG A 108 1.70 -7.58 2.53
N ALA A 109 2.91 -8.11 2.47
CA ALA A 109 3.78 -8.01 1.30
C ALA A 109 3.06 -8.49 0.03
N VAL A 110 3.26 -7.77 -1.07
CA VAL A 110 2.78 -8.15 -2.41
C VAL A 110 3.89 -8.93 -3.10
N VAL A 111 3.69 -10.24 -3.26
CA VAL A 111 4.74 -11.17 -3.67
C VAL A 111 4.73 -11.39 -5.18
N ILE A 112 5.92 -11.34 -5.80
CA ILE A 112 6.10 -11.56 -7.23
C ILE A 112 6.51 -13.01 -7.48
N VAL A 113 5.52 -13.91 -7.54
CA VAL A 113 5.70 -15.25 -8.14
C VAL A 113 5.13 -15.28 -9.56
N ASP A 114 3.99 -14.61 -9.75
CA ASP A 114 3.32 -14.37 -11.03
C ASP A 114 3.14 -12.85 -11.23
N PRO A 115 2.76 -12.38 -12.44
CA PRO A 115 2.36 -11.00 -12.66
C PRO A 115 1.37 -10.48 -11.59
N VAL A 116 1.73 -9.37 -10.97
CA VAL A 116 0.87 -8.67 -10.01
C VAL A 116 -0.19 -7.90 -10.79
N ASN A 117 -1.43 -7.89 -10.31
CA ASN A 117 -2.49 -7.10 -10.94
C ASN A 117 -2.89 -5.96 -10.03
N TYR A 118 -2.96 -4.74 -10.54
CA TYR A 118 -3.52 -3.60 -9.81
C TYR A 118 -4.93 -3.30 -10.32
N GLU A 119 -5.92 -3.48 -9.46
CA GLU A 119 -7.29 -3.08 -9.75
C GLU A 119 -7.51 -1.65 -9.27
N VAL A 120 -8.07 -0.81 -10.14
CA VAL A 120 -8.44 0.57 -9.83
C VAL A 120 -9.91 0.75 -10.21
N GLU A 121 -10.74 1.04 -9.22
CA GLU A 121 -12.12 1.49 -9.38
C GLU A 121 -12.33 2.73 -8.52
N LEU A 122 -12.25 3.91 -9.13
CA LEU A 122 -12.40 5.20 -8.47
C LEU A 122 -13.61 5.94 -9.03
N LYS A 123 -14.30 6.66 -8.16
CA LYS A 123 -15.47 7.49 -8.47
C LYS A 123 -15.31 8.87 -7.86
N VAL A 124 -15.81 9.87 -8.56
CA VAL A 124 -16.01 11.22 -8.02
C VAL A 124 -17.43 11.29 -7.47
N LYS A 125 -17.55 11.77 -6.23
CA LYS A 125 -18.83 12.01 -5.56
C LYS A 125 -19.53 13.22 -6.18
N GLY A 126 -20.77 13.03 -6.62
CA GLY A 126 -21.71 14.11 -6.97
C GLY A 126 -22.56 14.53 -5.77
N ASP A 127 -23.49 15.46 -5.96
CA ASP A 127 -24.41 15.87 -4.88
C ASP A 127 -25.28 14.69 -4.45
N THR A 128 -25.73 13.91 -5.44
CA THR A 128 -26.49 12.66 -5.24
C THR A 128 -25.74 11.43 -5.77
N PRO A 129 -26.02 10.21 -5.28
CA PRO A 129 -25.37 8.99 -5.78
C PRO A 129 -25.56 8.75 -7.29
N SER A 130 -26.64 9.23 -7.87
CA SER A 130 -26.90 9.16 -9.32
C SER A 130 -26.01 10.07 -10.16
N GLU A 131 -25.42 11.10 -9.54
CA GLU A 131 -24.50 12.04 -10.20
C GLU A 131 -23.03 11.65 -10.02
N ASP A 132 -22.75 10.58 -9.26
CA ASP A 132 -21.40 10.08 -9.09
C ASP A 132 -20.83 9.65 -10.45
N LYS A 133 -19.62 10.13 -10.76
CA LYS A 133 -18.95 9.84 -12.03
C LYS A 133 -17.87 8.79 -11.82
N LEU A 134 -17.75 7.86 -12.76
CA LEU A 134 -16.66 6.89 -12.76
C LEU A 134 -15.36 7.58 -13.18
N LEU A 135 -14.48 7.82 -12.22
CA LEU A 135 -13.21 8.51 -12.43
C LEU A 135 -12.22 7.61 -13.17
N SER A 136 -12.05 6.38 -12.69
CA SER A 136 -11.16 5.38 -13.28
C SER A 136 -11.70 3.98 -13.06
N LEU A 137 -11.63 3.14 -14.09
CA LEU A 137 -11.93 1.71 -13.99
C LEU A 137 -10.98 0.93 -14.89
N LEU A 138 -9.94 0.34 -14.30
CA LEU A 138 -8.95 -0.42 -15.05
C LEU A 138 -8.30 -1.50 -14.19
N VAL A 139 -7.74 -2.51 -14.86
CA VAL A 139 -6.87 -3.51 -14.25
C VAL A 139 -5.54 -3.43 -14.98
N ILE A 140 -4.48 -3.19 -14.21
CA ILE A 140 -3.11 -3.12 -14.68
C ILE A 140 -2.49 -4.49 -14.48
N GLU A 141 -2.12 -5.18 -15.55
CA GLU A 141 -1.31 -6.39 -15.47
C GLU A 141 0.17 -5.97 -15.43
N ASP A 142 0.78 -6.06 -14.26
CA ASP A 142 2.21 -5.81 -14.06
C ASP A 142 3.01 -7.01 -14.56
N LYS A 143 3.35 -6.97 -15.84
CA LYS A 143 4.12 -8.04 -16.52
C LYS A 143 5.63 -7.88 -16.33
N TYR A 144 6.10 -7.01 -15.43
CA TYR A 144 7.53 -6.73 -15.23
C TYR A 144 8.34 -7.90 -14.64
N TYR A 145 7.75 -9.11 -14.58
CA TYR A 145 8.41 -10.33 -14.15
C TYR A 145 8.40 -11.44 -15.22
N LEU A 146 8.61 -11.08 -16.49
CA LEU A 146 8.94 -12.10 -17.49
C LEU A 146 10.35 -12.66 -17.21
N PRO A 147 10.57 -13.98 -17.34
CA PRO A 147 11.88 -14.59 -17.11
C PRO A 147 12.98 -13.90 -17.92
N GLY A 148 13.96 -13.29 -17.24
CA GLY A 148 15.09 -12.56 -17.83
C GLY A 148 15.07 -11.04 -17.62
N ASP A 149 13.93 -10.45 -17.24
CA ASP A 149 13.83 -9.03 -16.93
C ASP A 149 14.26 -8.78 -15.47
N ARG A 150 15.48 -8.28 -15.28
CA ARG A 150 16.09 -8.00 -13.95
C ARG A 150 15.96 -6.53 -13.54
N ARG A 151 14.87 -5.86 -13.91
CA ARG A 151 14.67 -4.45 -13.58
C ARG A 151 14.26 -4.31 -12.12
N GLN A 152 15.26 -4.30 -11.25
CA GLN A 152 15.11 -3.78 -9.90
C GLN A 152 14.97 -2.26 -9.93
N GLY A 153 14.32 -1.70 -8.91
CA GLY A 153 14.24 -0.26 -8.71
C GLY A 153 12.81 0.28 -8.77
N VAL A 154 12.73 1.61 -8.81
CA VAL A 154 11.46 2.34 -8.78
C VAL A 154 10.96 2.58 -10.18
N HIS A 155 9.72 2.20 -10.42
CA HIS A 155 9.01 2.34 -11.67
C HIS A 155 7.75 3.18 -11.47
N CYS A 156 7.40 3.91 -12.51
CA CYS A 156 6.21 4.72 -12.56
C CYS A 156 5.36 4.26 -13.74
N HIS A 157 4.12 3.87 -13.48
CA HIS A 157 3.20 3.40 -14.51
C HIS A 157 1.98 4.29 -14.58
N THR A 158 1.69 4.78 -15.78
CA THR A 158 0.62 5.75 -16.01
C THR A 158 -0.43 5.15 -16.93
N TYR A 159 -1.70 5.19 -16.52
CA TYR A 159 -2.81 4.61 -17.26
C TYR A 159 -4.01 5.55 -17.29
N SER A 160 -4.43 5.92 -18.49
CA SER A 160 -5.66 6.68 -18.70
C SER A 160 -6.86 5.72 -18.74
N SER A 161 -7.91 6.05 -18.00
CA SER A 161 -9.18 5.33 -18.02
C SER A 161 -10.30 6.26 -17.63
N LYS A 162 -11.42 6.19 -18.37
CA LYS A 162 -12.62 7.00 -18.12
C LYS A 162 -12.30 8.49 -18.10
N LEU A 163 -12.33 9.13 -16.93
CA LEU A 163 -12.21 10.58 -16.78
C LEU A 163 -10.87 11.01 -16.18
N SER A 164 -9.92 10.09 -16.02
CA SER A 164 -8.62 10.45 -15.49
C SER A 164 -7.48 9.57 -15.97
N THR A 165 -6.27 10.05 -15.70
CA THR A 165 -5.04 9.28 -15.74
C THR A 165 -4.60 8.97 -14.31
N VAL A 166 -4.37 7.68 -14.02
CA VAL A 166 -3.83 7.22 -12.75
C VAL A 166 -2.38 6.82 -12.93
N GLU A 167 -1.54 7.31 -12.04
CA GLU A 167 -0.13 6.96 -11.91
C GLU A 167 0.06 6.06 -10.69
N VAL A 168 0.73 4.92 -10.88
CA VAL A 168 1.12 4.00 -9.82
C VAL A 168 2.64 3.94 -9.78
N THR A 169 3.23 4.29 -8.64
CA THR A 169 4.67 4.22 -8.41
C THR A 169 4.99 3.01 -7.56
N VAL A 170 5.81 2.10 -8.09
CA VAL A 170 6.15 0.82 -7.48
C VAL A 170 7.65 0.58 -7.43
N GLY A 171 8.12 -0.16 -6.44
CA GLY A 171 9.50 -0.62 -6.31
C GLY A 171 9.56 -2.13 -6.43
N HIS A 172 10.38 -2.65 -7.34
CA HIS A 172 10.59 -4.09 -7.48
C HIS A 172 11.85 -4.48 -6.72
N LEU A 173 11.66 -5.31 -5.70
CA LEU A 173 12.72 -5.76 -4.81
C LEU A 173 12.97 -7.24 -4.99
N ALA A 174 14.25 -7.62 -5.03
CA ALA A 174 14.65 -9.01 -5.10
C ALA A 174 14.91 -9.58 -3.71
N LYS A 175 14.62 -10.87 -3.53
CA LYS A 175 14.93 -11.60 -2.29
C LYS A 175 14.48 -10.85 -1.04
N THR A 176 13.19 -10.67 -0.86
CA THR A 176 12.62 -9.85 0.21
C THR A 176 12.17 -10.62 1.44
N VAL A 177 12.04 -9.88 2.54
CA VAL A 177 11.29 -10.24 3.74
C VAL A 177 10.22 -9.17 4.00
N GLU A 178 9.13 -9.58 4.63
CA GLU A 178 8.12 -8.65 5.14
C GLU A 178 8.57 -8.09 6.49
N ALA A 179 8.53 -6.77 6.64
CA ALA A 179 8.70 -6.11 7.93
C ALA A 179 7.40 -5.38 8.30
N THR A 180 6.99 -5.55 9.56
CA THR A 180 5.87 -4.80 10.15
C THR A 180 6.41 -3.81 11.17
N ILE A 181 6.05 -2.54 11.02
CA ILE A 181 6.53 -1.45 11.87
C ILE A 181 5.46 -1.13 12.91
N ALA A 182 5.87 -1.12 14.19
CA ALA A 182 5.08 -0.65 15.30
C ALA A 182 5.92 0.34 16.13
N VAL A 183 5.31 1.43 16.57
CA VAL A 183 5.98 2.45 17.41
C VAL A 183 5.15 2.70 18.65
N GLN A 184 5.83 2.75 19.80
CA GLN A 184 5.24 3.00 21.11
C GLN A 184 6.03 4.06 21.87
N VAL A 185 5.32 5.02 22.46
CA VAL A 185 5.88 5.98 23.40
C VAL A 185 6.04 5.32 24.77
N VAL A 186 7.27 5.27 25.28
CA VAL A 186 7.61 4.59 26.54
C VAL A 186 7.59 5.53 27.76
N GLU A 187 7.61 6.85 27.57
CA GLU A 187 7.58 7.83 28.66
C GLU A 187 6.16 8.12 29.16
N ARG A 188 5.98 8.10 30.49
CA ARG A 188 4.68 8.23 31.19
C ARG A 188 4.06 9.62 31.16
N SER A 189 4.83 10.65 30.80
CA SER A 189 4.36 12.03 30.77
C SER A 189 4.61 12.63 29.39
N TRP A 190 3.80 12.21 28.42
CA TRP A 190 3.72 12.91 27.14
C TRP A 190 2.85 14.15 27.32
N PRO A 191 3.38 15.37 27.16
CA PRO A 191 2.54 16.55 27.13
C PRO A 191 1.65 16.45 25.89
N THR A 192 0.37 16.76 26.01
CA THR A 192 -0.58 16.87 24.88
C THR A 192 0.10 17.54 23.68
N GLY A 193 0.49 16.73 22.69
CA GLY A 193 1.33 17.14 21.57
C GLY A 193 1.18 16.13 20.44
N GLN A 194 1.13 16.62 19.20
CA GLN A 194 0.91 15.83 18.00
C GLN A 194 2.24 15.27 17.49
N LEU A 195 2.26 14.00 17.11
CA LEU A 195 3.42 13.31 16.57
C LEU A 195 3.24 13.10 15.06
N ALA A 196 4.28 13.31 14.25
CA ALA A 196 4.21 13.07 12.80
C ALA A 196 5.33 12.14 12.38
N ILE A 197 5.06 10.83 12.33
CA ILE A 197 6.09 9.87 11.97
C ILE A 197 6.16 9.73 10.46
N THR A 198 7.25 10.20 9.86
CA THR A 198 7.56 9.90 8.46
C THR A 198 8.51 8.71 8.37
N VAL A 199 7.97 7.54 8.05
CA VAL A 199 8.81 6.46 7.54
C VAL A 199 8.99 6.70 6.04
N ASP A 200 10.22 6.70 5.53
CA ASP A 200 10.50 6.99 4.10
C ASP A 200 9.73 6.07 3.11
N LEU A 201 9.13 4.97 3.59
CA LEU A 201 8.29 4.03 2.84
C LEU A 201 6.79 4.05 3.22
N LEU A 202 6.46 4.66 4.36
CA LEU A 202 5.11 4.75 4.93
C LEU A 202 4.88 6.24 5.22
N HIS A 203 4.60 7.02 4.17
CA HIS A 203 4.31 8.44 4.33
C HIS A 203 2.92 8.61 4.96
N ASP A 204 2.84 8.39 6.27
CA ASP A 204 1.77 8.89 7.09
C ASP A 204 2.11 10.32 7.48
N GLY A 205 1.14 11.23 7.36
CA GLY A 205 1.31 12.61 7.80
C GLY A 205 1.38 12.70 9.33
N MET A 206 0.56 13.58 9.92
CA MET A 206 0.45 13.62 11.38
C MET A 206 -0.42 12.45 11.88
N VAL A 207 0.07 11.68 12.84
CA VAL A 207 -0.61 10.51 13.38
C VAL A 207 -0.90 10.72 14.87
N PRO A 208 -2.14 10.49 15.34
CA PRO A 208 -2.45 10.64 16.75
C PRO A 208 -1.74 9.59 17.60
N VAL A 209 -1.29 10.00 18.79
CA VAL A 209 -0.83 9.08 19.84
C VAL A 209 -2.05 8.63 20.64
N THR A 210 -2.25 7.32 20.75
CA THR A 210 -3.35 6.76 21.53
C THR A 210 -3.09 6.87 23.04
N ASN A 211 -4.12 6.67 23.87
CA ASN A 211 -4.03 6.78 25.32
C ASN A 211 -3.03 5.81 25.98
N ASN A 212 -2.64 4.72 25.29
CA ASN A 212 -1.65 3.75 25.77
C ASN A 212 -0.24 4.03 25.22
N GLY A 213 -0.05 5.16 24.53
CA GLY A 213 1.22 5.54 23.92
C GLY A 213 1.50 4.87 22.56
N ALA A 214 0.62 4.02 22.04
CA ALA A 214 0.79 3.42 20.72
C ALA A 214 0.45 4.42 19.61
N ILE A 215 1.13 4.29 18.48
CA ILE A 215 0.93 5.12 17.29
C ILE A 215 0.39 4.24 16.19
N GLU A 216 -0.79 4.59 15.69
CA GLU A 216 -1.51 3.81 14.69
C GLU A 216 -1.22 4.34 13.29
N PHE A 217 -0.28 3.69 12.60
CA PHE A 217 0.00 4.00 11.19
C PHE A 217 -1.16 3.55 10.29
N SER A 218 -1.49 4.36 9.27
CA SER A 218 -2.38 3.97 8.18
C SER A 218 -1.82 2.79 7.39
N ARG A 219 -0.49 2.65 7.34
CA ARG A 219 0.20 1.50 6.76
C ARG A 219 1.39 1.11 7.61
N CYS A 220 1.51 -0.17 7.96
CA CYS A 220 2.59 -0.68 8.82
C CYS A 220 3.44 -1.78 8.16
N VAL A 221 3.07 -2.24 6.96
CA VAL A 221 3.76 -3.31 6.26
C VAL A 221 4.66 -2.76 5.15
N VAL A 222 5.91 -3.21 5.13
CA VAL A 222 6.88 -2.94 4.07
C VAL A 222 7.58 -4.23 3.64
N SER A 223 7.90 -4.34 2.35
CA SER A 223 8.83 -5.35 1.85
C SER A 223 10.22 -4.75 1.80
N VAL A 224 11.22 -5.51 2.23
CA VAL A 224 12.62 -5.08 2.27
C VAL A 224 13.52 -6.21 1.78
N GLU A 225 14.60 -5.88 1.08
CA GLU A 225 15.58 -6.88 0.63
C GLU A 225 16.22 -7.56 1.84
N ALA A 226 16.37 -8.88 1.84
CA ALA A 226 16.79 -9.66 3.00
C ALA A 226 18.19 -9.32 3.52
N ASP A 227 19.07 -8.85 2.62
CA ASP A 227 20.41 -8.36 2.90
C ASP A 227 20.49 -6.83 3.01
N GLY A 228 19.35 -6.15 2.93
CA GLY A 228 19.24 -4.69 3.02
C GLY A 228 19.15 -4.13 4.44
N GLU A 229 18.93 -2.83 4.52
CA GLU A 229 18.68 -2.10 5.76
C GLU A 229 17.36 -1.35 5.68
N LEU A 230 16.60 -1.35 6.78
CA LEU A 230 15.43 -0.51 6.93
C LEU A 230 15.84 0.77 7.64
N THR A 231 15.66 1.93 7.00
CA THR A 231 15.83 3.23 7.64
C THR A 231 14.48 3.76 8.08
N LEU A 232 14.32 3.97 9.38
CA LEU A 232 13.14 4.56 9.98
C LEU A 232 13.44 6.01 10.37
N GLY A 233 12.79 6.95 9.70
CA GLY A 233 12.70 8.34 10.16
C GLY A 233 11.56 8.47 11.17
N VAL A 234 11.78 9.22 12.24
CA VAL A 234 10.71 9.62 13.17
C VAL A 234 10.86 11.10 13.43
N ASP A 235 9.89 11.87 12.94
CA ASP A 235 9.77 13.29 13.22
C ASP A 235 8.81 13.47 14.41
N VAL A 236 9.24 14.20 15.42
CA VAL A 236 8.46 14.51 16.61
C VAL A 236 8.21 16.01 16.65
N TRP A 237 6.95 16.39 16.80
CA TRP A 237 6.55 17.79 16.93
C TRP A 237 6.03 18.06 18.33
N GLN A 238 6.48 19.17 18.92
CA GLN A 238 5.98 19.64 20.21
C GLN A 238 5.83 21.16 20.15
N GLY A 239 4.60 21.64 20.01
CA GLY A 239 4.33 23.05 19.69
C GLY A 239 4.98 23.43 18.36
N ASP A 240 5.74 24.53 18.34
CA ASP A 240 6.46 24.99 17.15
C ASP A 240 7.84 24.30 16.95
N GLY A 241 8.23 23.39 17.86
CA GLY A 241 9.51 22.69 17.80
C GLY A 241 9.43 21.38 17.02
N LYS A 242 10.38 21.19 16.08
CA LYS A 242 10.63 19.91 15.37
C LYS A 242 11.87 19.22 15.94
N ALA A 243 11.73 17.98 16.39
CA ALA A 243 12.85 17.09 16.65
C ALA A 243 12.82 15.94 15.63
N VAL A 244 13.91 15.71 14.91
CA VAL A 244 14.03 14.61 13.94
C VAL A 244 15.01 13.59 14.45
N LYS A 245 14.60 12.33 14.52
CA LYS A 245 15.48 11.21 14.85
C LYS A 245 15.40 10.15 13.76
N TYR A 246 16.56 9.83 13.19
CA TYR A 246 16.69 8.71 12.26
C TYR A 246 17.28 7.51 12.99
N GLN A 247 16.66 6.35 12.78
CA GLN A 247 17.18 5.07 13.23
C GLN A 247 17.34 4.16 12.02
N ARG A 248 18.58 3.73 11.76
CA ARG A 248 18.85 2.65 10.81
C ARG A 248 18.78 1.32 11.55
N ILE A 249 17.99 0.40 11.03
CA ILE A 249 17.81 -0.93 11.59
C ILE A 249 18.23 -1.94 10.51
N PRO A 250 19.42 -2.54 10.65
CA PRO A 250 19.82 -3.62 9.75
C PRO A 250 18.95 -4.85 10.02
N LEU A 251 18.52 -5.53 8.95
CA LEU A 251 17.44 -6.54 9.06
C LEU A 251 17.83 -7.79 9.84
N TRP A 252 19.12 -8.14 9.89
CA TRP A 252 19.61 -9.22 10.74
C TRP A 252 19.37 -8.97 12.25
N LYS A 253 19.14 -7.72 12.67
CA LYS A 253 18.71 -7.40 14.05
C LYS A 253 17.22 -7.63 14.28
N LEU A 254 16.39 -7.44 13.25
CA LEU A 254 14.94 -7.69 13.34
C LEU A 254 14.62 -9.20 13.44
N ALA A 255 15.42 -10.05 12.79
CA ALA A 255 15.25 -11.50 12.86
C ALA A 255 15.56 -12.11 14.25
N ASN A 256 16.22 -11.38 15.15
CA ASN A 256 16.67 -11.88 16.45
C ASN A 256 15.98 -11.23 17.66
N GLY A 257 14.89 -10.48 17.45
CA GLY A 257 14.08 -9.89 18.52
C GLY A 257 14.84 -8.97 19.49
N SER A 258 16.00 -8.45 19.08
CA SER A 258 16.88 -7.65 19.93
C SER A 258 16.90 -6.21 19.44
N ILE A 259 15.98 -5.39 19.95
CA ILE A 259 16.06 -3.92 19.93
C ILE A 259 16.24 -3.45 21.37
#